data_AF-A0A2G8RK60-F1
#
_entry.id   AF-A0A2G8RK60-F1
#
_cell.length_a   1.000
_cell.length_b   1.000
_cell.length_c   1.000
_cell.angle_alpha   90.00
_cell.angle_beta   90.00
_cell.angle_gamma   90.00
#
_symmetry.space_group_name_H-M   'P 1'
#
loop_
_entity.id
_entity.type
_entity.pdbx_description
1 polymer ?
#
loop_
_entity_poly.entity_id
_entity_poly.type
_entity_poly.pdbx_seq_one_letter_code
_entity_poly.pdbx_strand_id
1 'polypeptide(L)'
;MLLLVAQGWQDQDDADALRHDPAMHLAVSSSAGLASQPTLSRFTAMLARPENRQVLREAAIELAGRNLRSEKGGERRTRITLGVDSLPVEVHGHQPKAEWSGHYRARIYHPLITSIASRQRRAFGTTTGDMLDARLRPGNVSTAHSRQIASQSPAGQWMAP
;
A
#
# COMPACT_ATOMS: atom_id res chain seq x y z
N MET A 1 5.61 -13.24 4.71
CA MET A 1 5.11 -12.16 5.59
C MET A 1 4.29 -11.13 4.83
N LEU A 2 4.89 -10.27 3.99
CA LEU A 2 4.14 -9.30 3.14
C LEU A 2 3.19 -9.97 2.14
N LEU A 3 3.49 -11.21 1.73
CA LEU A 3 2.66 -12.02 0.84
C LEU A 3 1.25 -12.30 1.38
N LEU A 4 1.07 -12.54 2.68
CA LEU A 4 -0.25 -12.85 3.24
C LEU A 4 -1.18 -11.62 3.20
N VAL A 5 -0.65 -10.46 3.60
CA VAL A 5 -1.37 -9.17 3.50
C VAL A 5 -1.66 -8.81 2.05
N ALA A 6 -0.71 -9.01 1.14
CA ALA A 6 -0.90 -8.76 -0.29
C ALA A 6 -1.90 -9.72 -0.95
N GLN A 7 -2.07 -10.94 -0.42
CA GLN A 7 -3.03 -11.93 -0.90
C GLN A 7 -4.46 -11.71 -0.37
N GLY A 8 -4.70 -10.67 0.46
CA GLY A 8 -6.03 -10.34 0.95
C GLY A 8 -6.42 -11.02 2.27
N TRP A 9 -5.49 -11.65 2.97
CA TRP A 9 -5.72 -12.20 4.32
C TRP A 9 -5.62 -11.06 5.34
N GLN A 10 -6.75 -10.40 5.59
CA GLN A 10 -6.81 -9.10 6.29
C GLN A 10 -6.77 -9.22 7.82
N ASP A 11 -7.32 -10.27 8.42
CA ASP A 11 -7.36 -10.51 9.88
C ASP A 11 -6.09 -11.19 10.41
N GLN A 12 -5.29 -11.77 9.50
CA GLN A 12 -4.08 -12.53 9.81
C GLN A 12 -4.35 -13.82 10.58
N ASP A 13 -5.60 -14.24 10.75
CA ASP A 13 -5.96 -15.43 11.54
C ASP A 13 -5.47 -16.71 10.85
N ASP A 14 -5.55 -16.75 9.52
CA ASP A 14 -5.03 -17.86 8.72
C ASP A 14 -3.50 -17.99 8.79
N ALA A 15 -2.77 -17.00 9.31
CA ALA A 15 -1.33 -17.12 9.50
C ALA A 15 -0.95 -18.25 10.46
N ASP A 16 -1.78 -18.51 11.48
CA ASP A 16 -1.54 -19.59 12.44
C ASP A 16 -1.86 -20.97 11.86
N ALA A 17 -2.78 -21.06 10.89
CA ALA A 17 -3.01 -22.28 10.12
C ALA A 17 -1.90 -22.50 9.08
N LEU A 18 -1.57 -21.47 8.31
CA LEU A 18 -0.64 -21.55 7.17
C LEU A 18 0.83 -21.68 7.60
N ARG A 19 1.20 -21.30 8.82
CA ARG A 19 2.57 -21.53 9.35
C ARG A 19 2.93 -22.98 9.58
N HIS A 20 1.99 -23.89 9.39
CA HIS A 20 2.24 -25.33 9.42
C HIS A 20 1.99 -25.97 8.04
N ASP A 21 1.63 -25.18 7.03
CA ASP A 21 1.38 -25.67 5.68
C ASP A 21 2.70 -26.13 5.01
N PRO A 22 2.82 -27.40 4.60
CA PRO A 22 4.04 -27.92 4.01
C PRO A 22 4.42 -27.26 2.68
N ALA A 23 3.44 -26.88 1.86
CA ALA A 23 3.71 -26.25 0.56
C ALA A 23 4.25 -24.82 0.76
N MET A 24 3.69 -24.07 1.70
CA MET A 24 4.17 -22.74 2.07
C MET A 24 5.53 -22.80 2.75
N HIS A 25 5.82 -23.82 3.55
CA HIS A 25 7.15 -24.04 4.10
C HIS A 25 8.20 -24.30 3.01
N LEU A 26 7.88 -25.17 2.05
CA LEU A 26 8.77 -25.45 0.92
C LEU A 26 8.98 -24.23 0.02
N ALA A 27 7.93 -23.43 -0.22
CA ALA A 27 7.99 -22.25 -1.08
C ALA A 27 8.87 -21.13 -0.52
N VAL A 28 8.97 -20.99 0.81
CA VAL A 28 9.67 -19.87 1.46
C VAL A 28 11.08 -20.27 1.93
N SER A 29 11.46 -21.55 1.83
CA SER A 29 12.83 -22.08 1.97
C SER A 29 13.60 -21.71 3.24
N SER A 30 12.92 -21.45 4.36
CA SER A 30 13.58 -21.17 5.63
C SER A 30 13.21 -22.20 6.71
N SER A 31 14.22 -22.66 7.45
CA SER A 31 14.07 -23.63 8.56
C SER A 31 13.28 -23.11 9.75
N ALA A 32 12.94 -21.81 9.77
CA ALA A 32 12.24 -21.14 10.86
C ALA A 32 10.70 -21.18 10.76
N GLY A 33 10.15 -21.71 9.66
CA GLY A 33 8.70 -21.70 9.39
C GLY A 33 8.13 -20.30 9.16
N LEU A 34 6.81 -20.18 8.97
CA LEU A 34 6.17 -18.87 8.80
C LEU A 34 5.84 -18.19 10.15
N ALA A 35 5.77 -16.85 10.10
CA ALA A 35 5.39 -16.02 11.23
C ALA A 35 3.92 -16.24 11.64
N SER A 36 3.69 -16.39 12.94
CA SER A 36 2.35 -16.47 13.55
C SER A 36 1.60 -15.14 13.49
N GLN A 37 0.28 -15.18 13.65
CA GLN A 37 -0.60 -14.01 13.72
C GLN A 37 -0.07 -12.90 14.67
N PRO A 38 0.29 -13.18 15.94
CA PRO A 38 0.78 -12.14 16.84
C PRO A 38 2.13 -11.55 16.41
N THR A 39 2.94 -12.31 15.68
CA THR A 39 4.21 -11.82 15.11
C THR A 39 3.94 -10.86 13.97
N LEU A 40 3.01 -11.21 13.07
CA LEU A 40 2.56 -10.33 11.99
C LEU A 40 1.95 -9.04 12.51
N SER A 41 1.09 -9.13 13.53
CA SER A 41 0.44 -7.98 14.15
C SER A 41 1.46 -6.99 14.75
N ARG A 42 2.42 -7.48 15.54
CA ARG A 42 3.50 -6.64 16.10
C ARG A 42 4.36 -6.01 15.00
N PHE A 43 4.66 -6.76 13.95
CA PHE A 43 5.43 -6.24 12.82
C PHE A 43 4.68 -5.13 12.09
N THR A 44 3.39 -5.32 11.79
CA THR A 44 2.54 -4.28 11.18
C THR A 44 2.46 -3.04 12.08
N ALA A 45 2.29 -3.22 13.40
CA ALA A 45 2.28 -2.11 14.36
C ALA A 45 3.62 -1.37 14.42
N MET A 46 4.74 -2.09 14.32
CA MET A 46 6.07 -1.49 14.22
C MET A 46 6.21 -0.66 12.93
N LEU A 47 5.83 -1.22 11.78
CA LEU A 47 5.86 -0.52 10.49
C LEU A 47 4.97 0.73 10.48
N ALA A 48 3.85 0.68 11.20
CA ALA A 48 2.91 1.79 11.30
C ALA A 48 3.42 2.96 12.17
N ARG A 49 4.59 2.87 12.82
CA ARG A 49 5.17 3.99 13.57
C ARG A 49 5.62 5.12 12.61
N PRO A 50 5.41 6.41 12.96
CA PRO A 50 5.72 7.52 12.06
C PRO A 50 7.15 7.50 11.48
N GLU A 51 8.14 7.14 12.31
CA GLU A 51 9.55 7.11 11.92
C GLU A 51 9.81 6.01 10.87
N ASN A 52 9.11 4.89 10.98
CA ASN A 52 9.22 3.78 10.03
C ASN A 52 8.45 4.03 8.74
N ARG A 53 7.34 4.80 8.77
CA ARG A 53 6.59 5.15 7.56
C ARG A 53 7.42 5.97 6.57
N GLN A 54 8.31 6.83 7.07
CA GLN A 54 9.22 7.58 6.19
C GLN A 54 10.18 6.63 5.47
N VAL A 55 10.82 5.72 6.21
CA VAL A 55 11.74 4.73 5.63
C VAL A 55 11.02 3.83 4.61
N LEU A 56 9.78 3.40 4.90
CA LEU A 56 8.97 2.61 3.98
C LEU A 56 8.68 3.36 2.66
N ARG A 57 8.37 4.65 2.75
CA ARG A 57 8.13 5.50 1.58
C ARG A 57 9.39 5.66 0.73
N GLU A 58 10.53 5.92 1.36
CA GLU A 58 11.81 6.02 0.67
C GLU A 58 12.18 4.70 0.00
N ALA A 59 11.99 3.58 0.69
CA ALA A 59 12.21 2.25 0.14
C ALA A 59 11.28 1.94 -1.05
N ALA A 60 10.01 2.33 -0.99
CA ALA A 60 9.06 2.15 -2.09
C ALA A 60 9.48 2.94 -3.35
N ILE A 61 9.93 4.19 -3.17
CA ILE A 61 10.43 5.03 -4.28
C ILE A 61 11.70 4.44 -4.88
N GLU A 62 12.65 4.00 -4.05
CA GLU A 62 13.90 3.39 -4.50
C GLU A 62 13.64 2.09 -5.27
N LEU A 63 12.74 1.23 -4.77
CA LEU A 63 12.35 -0.01 -5.44
C LEU A 63 11.68 0.27 -6.78
N ALA A 64 10.77 1.23 -6.84
CA ALA A 64 10.14 1.67 -8.08
C ALA A 64 11.18 2.20 -9.09
N GLY A 65 12.17 2.96 -8.61
CA GLY A 65 13.29 3.42 -9.43
C GLY A 65 14.13 2.28 -10.01
N ARG A 66 14.40 1.24 -9.20
CA ARG A 66 15.11 0.03 -9.65
C ARG A 66 14.31 -0.75 -10.69
N ASN A 67 13.02 -0.94 -10.45
CA ASN A 67 12.12 -1.62 -11.38
C ASN A 67 12.08 -0.91 -12.74
N LEU A 68 11.91 0.41 -12.74
CA LEU A 68 11.89 1.21 -13.96
C LEU A 68 13.20 1.15 -14.76
N ARG A 69 14.35 1.11 -14.07
CA ARG A 69 15.65 0.92 -14.72
C ARG A 69 15.77 -0.48 -15.31
N SER A 70 15.37 -1.51 -14.54
CA SER A 70 15.38 -2.90 -14.99
C SER A 70 14.52 -3.09 -16.24
N GLU A 71 13.35 -2.48 -16.31
CA GLU A 71 12.46 -2.54 -17.49
C GLU A 71 13.07 -1.87 -18.74
N LYS A 72 14.06 -0.98 -18.58
CA LYS A 72 14.73 -0.27 -19.69
C LYS A 72 16.19 -0.69 -19.82
N GLY A 73 16.52 -1.96 -19.53
CA GLY A 73 17.87 -2.49 -19.72
C GLY A 73 18.95 -1.79 -18.88
N GLY A 74 18.57 -1.27 -17.71
CA GLY A 74 19.45 -0.50 -16.82
C GLY A 74 19.38 1.02 -17.02
N GLU A 75 18.75 1.50 -18.09
CA GLU A 75 18.68 2.93 -18.38
C GLU A 75 17.61 3.67 -17.56
N ARG A 76 17.88 4.94 -17.26
CA ARG A 76 16.90 5.83 -16.63
C ARG A 76 15.83 6.25 -17.65
N ARG A 77 14.57 6.33 -17.20
CA ARG A 77 13.51 7.00 -17.95
C ARG A 77 13.63 8.51 -17.78
N THR A 78 13.51 9.24 -18.89
CA THR A 78 13.49 10.71 -18.89
C THR A 78 12.14 11.28 -18.44
N ARG A 79 11.08 10.48 -18.59
CA ARG A 79 9.72 10.85 -18.17
C ARG A 79 8.98 9.65 -17.60
N ILE A 80 8.25 9.89 -16.52
CA ILE A 80 7.29 8.97 -15.92
C ILE A 80 5.93 9.67 -15.84
N THR A 81 4.84 8.90 -15.90
CA THR A 81 3.49 9.41 -15.64
C THR A 81 3.09 8.93 -14.26
N LEU A 82 2.59 9.83 -13.41
CA LEU A 82 2.05 9.49 -12.11
C LEU A 82 0.51 9.51 -12.19
N GLY A 83 -0.10 8.40 -11.78
CA GLY A 83 -1.53 8.32 -11.51
C GLY A 83 -1.79 8.69 -10.05
N VAL A 84 -2.78 9.53 -9.81
CA VAL A 84 -3.22 9.91 -8.46
C VAL A 84 -4.71 9.66 -8.38
N ASP A 85 -5.07 8.57 -7.70
CA ASP A 85 -6.42 8.04 -7.70
C ASP A 85 -6.92 7.83 -6.26
N SER A 86 -8.21 8.06 -6.03
CA SER A 86 -8.83 7.69 -4.75
C SER A 86 -9.26 6.23 -4.79
N LEU A 87 -9.03 5.49 -3.70
CA LEU A 87 -9.39 4.09 -3.58
C LEU A 87 -10.34 3.90 -2.39
N PRO A 88 -11.66 3.73 -2.59
CA PRO A 88 -12.57 3.48 -1.48
C PRO A 88 -12.27 2.10 -0.87
N VAL A 89 -12.10 2.05 0.45
CA VAL A 89 -11.93 0.80 1.20
C VAL A 89 -13.06 0.73 2.22
N GLU A 90 -13.98 -0.20 2.03
CA GLU A 90 -15.08 -0.41 2.98
C GLU A 90 -14.55 -0.89 4.33
N VAL A 91 -15.20 -0.42 5.39
CA VAL A 91 -14.81 -0.70 6.77
C VAL A 91 -16.01 -1.22 7.53
N HIS A 92 -15.80 -2.35 8.22
CA HIS A 92 -16.77 -2.91 9.15
C HIS A 92 -16.47 -2.43 10.58
N GLY A 93 -17.55 -2.13 11.32
CA GLY A 93 -17.46 -1.59 12.67
C GLY A 93 -17.10 -0.09 12.72
N HIS A 94 -16.66 0.34 13.89
CA HIS A 94 -16.26 1.73 14.16
C HIS A 94 -14.74 1.82 14.25
N GLN A 95 -14.09 1.99 13.11
CA GLN A 95 -12.64 2.21 13.07
C GLN A 95 -12.33 3.71 12.97
N PRO A 96 -11.27 4.21 13.64
CA PRO A 96 -10.90 5.61 13.60
C PRO A 96 -10.71 6.10 12.16
N LYS A 97 -11.24 7.29 11.84
CA LYS A 97 -11.18 7.97 10.51
C LYS A 97 -11.99 7.31 9.40
N ALA A 98 -12.71 6.22 9.67
CA ALA A 98 -13.65 5.64 8.73
C ALA A 98 -14.99 6.39 8.85
N GLU A 99 -15.42 7.03 7.77
CA GLU A 99 -16.62 7.87 7.77
C GLU A 99 -17.65 7.38 6.76
N TRP A 100 -18.92 7.69 7.01
CA TRP A 100 -19.99 7.36 6.08
C TRP A 100 -19.83 8.18 4.79
N SER A 101 -19.80 7.49 3.65
CA SER A 101 -19.82 8.11 2.34
C SER A 101 -21.20 7.98 1.72
N GLY A 102 -21.88 9.11 1.48
CA GLY A 102 -23.17 9.09 0.79
C GLY A 102 -23.09 8.57 -0.65
N HIS A 103 -21.94 8.73 -1.31
CA HIS A 103 -21.72 8.25 -2.68
C HIS A 103 -21.58 6.73 -2.74
N TYR A 104 -20.73 6.16 -1.87
CA TYR A 104 -20.50 4.71 -1.81
C TYR A 104 -21.53 3.96 -0.95
N ARG A 105 -22.38 4.68 -0.20
CA ARG A 105 -23.39 4.15 0.72
C ARG A 105 -22.81 3.15 1.73
N ALA A 106 -21.59 3.43 2.18
CA ALA A 106 -20.86 2.60 3.12
C ALA A 106 -19.98 3.47 4.03
N ARG A 107 -19.59 2.94 5.18
CA ARG A 107 -18.53 3.53 6.00
C ARG A 107 -17.20 3.07 5.42
N ILE A 108 -16.39 4.02 4.99
CA ILE A 108 -15.17 3.72 4.23
C ILE A 108 -13.98 4.52 4.75
N TYR A 109 -12.79 4.02 4.45
CA TYR A 109 -11.63 4.86 4.22
C TYR A 109 -11.62 5.35 2.77
N HIS A 110 -11.11 6.57 2.55
CA HIS A 110 -10.97 7.11 1.20
C HIS A 110 -9.53 7.55 0.88
N PRO A 111 -8.54 6.64 0.98
CA PRO A 111 -7.15 6.95 0.69
C PRO A 111 -6.94 7.51 -0.71
N LEU A 112 -5.95 8.38 -0.83
CA LEU A 112 -5.41 8.84 -2.10
C LEU A 112 -4.10 8.10 -2.38
N ILE A 113 -4.03 7.40 -3.50
CA ILE A 113 -2.89 6.56 -3.88
C ILE A 113 -2.15 7.22 -5.05
N THR A 114 -0.83 7.34 -4.93
CA THR A 114 0.05 7.73 -6.05
C THR A 114 0.76 6.50 -6.57
N SER A 115 0.67 6.26 -7.87
CA SER A 115 1.32 5.14 -8.55
C SER A 115 1.97 5.58 -9.86
N ILE A 116 2.94 4.81 -10.34
CA ILE A 116 3.50 5.03 -11.68
C ILE A 116 2.55 4.43 -12.71
N ALA A 117 1.94 5.28 -13.53
CA ALA A 117 1.15 4.82 -14.66
C ALA A 117 2.09 4.33 -15.79
N SER A 118 2.22 3.02 -15.95
CA SER A 118 3.00 2.44 -17.05
C SER A 118 2.23 2.57 -18.37
N ARG A 119 2.78 3.31 -19.34
CA ARG A 119 2.26 3.32 -20.73
C ARG A 119 2.50 2.02 -21.49
N GLN A 120 3.35 1.14 -20.97
CA GLN A 120 3.74 -0.10 -21.60
C GLN A 120 2.96 -1.22 -20.92
N ARG A 121 2.12 -1.95 -21.67
CA ARG A 121 1.49 -3.17 -21.16
C ARG A 121 2.61 -4.08 -20.68
N ARG A 122 2.64 -4.41 -19.39
CA ARG A 122 3.46 -5.52 -18.91
C ARG A 122 2.97 -6.78 -19.63
N ALA A 123 3.88 -7.53 -20.24
CA ALA A 123 3.57 -8.80 -20.91
C ALA A 123 3.02 -9.85 -19.92
N PHE A 124 3.22 -9.62 -18.63
CA PHE A 124 2.61 -10.37 -17.53
C PHE A 124 1.71 -9.42 -16.74
N GLY A 125 0.42 -9.77 -16.62
CA GLY A 125 -0.70 -8.90 -16.25
C GLY A 125 -0.74 -8.34 -14.82
N THR A 126 0.30 -7.62 -14.36
CA THR A 126 0.16 -6.73 -13.21
C THR A 126 -0.36 -5.39 -13.69
N THR A 127 -1.69 -5.22 -13.62
CA THR A 127 -2.42 -4.01 -14.05
C THR A 127 -2.09 -2.79 -13.17
N THR A 128 -1.52 -3.00 -11.99
CA THR A 128 -1.18 -1.93 -11.05
C THR A 128 0.30 -1.58 -11.19
N GLY A 129 0.59 -0.40 -11.72
CA GLY A 129 1.95 0.14 -11.70
C GLY A 129 2.43 0.40 -10.27
N ASP A 130 3.75 0.52 -10.09
CA ASP A 130 4.37 0.57 -8.77
C ASP A 130 3.74 1.69 -7.91
N MET A 131 3.21 1.32 -6.74
CA MET A 131 2.65 2.26 -5.77
C MET A 131 3.79 3.00 -5.07
N LEU A 132 3.74 4.33 -5.11
CA LEU A 132 4.76 5.19 -4.52
C LEU A 132 4.35 5.72 -3.15
N ASP A 133 3.05 5.99 -2.99
CA ASP A 133 2.54 6.63 -1.79
C ASP A 133 1.04 6.39 -1.59
N ALA A 134 0.61 6.44 -0.33
CA ALA A 134 -0.77 6.48 0.09
C ALA A 134 -0.98 7.53 1.19
N ARG A 135 -2.01 8.37 1.04
CA ARG A 135 -2.49 9.27 2.08
C ARG A 135 -3.90 8.89 2.49
N LEU A 136 -4.05 8.45 3.74
CA LEU A 136 -5.37 8.14 4.31
C LEU A 136 -6.20 9.42 4.48
N ARG A 137 -7.47 9.36 4.08
CA ARG A 137 -8.44 10.46 4.26
C ARG A 137 -9.76 9.90 4.79
N PRO A 138 -10.57 10.73 5.48
CA PRO A 138 -11.92 10.37 5.88
C PRO A 138 -12.81 9.96 4.70
N GLY A 139 -13.72 9.01 4.94
CA GLY A 139 -14.63 8.43 3.94
C GLY A 139 -15.61 9.41 3.29
N ASN A 140 -15.89 10.53 3.94
CA ASN A 140 -16.81 11.57 3.46
C ASN A 140 -16.14 12.62 2.55
N VAL A 141 -14.84 12.52 2.28
CA VAL A 141 -14.12 13.44 1.38
C VAL A 141 -14.40 13.08 -0.08
N SER A 142 -14.74 14.07 -0.90
CA SER A 142 -14.94 13.87 -2.34
C SER A 142 -13.65 13.44 -3.07
N THR A 143 -13.81 12.56 -4.06
CA THR A 143 -12.74 12.15 -4.98
C THR A 143 -12.06 13.34 -5.65
N ALA A 144 -12.83 14.39 -6.00
CA ALA A 144 -12.31 15.59 -6.68
C ALA A 144 -11.39 16.45 -5.80
N HIS A 145 -11.43 16.30 -4.48
CA HIS A 145 -10.55 17.01 -3.55
C HIS A 145 -9.06 16.62 -3.73
N SER A 146 -8.79 15.49 -4.40
CA SER A 146 -7.45 15.05 -4.80
C SER A 146 -6.70 16.06 -5.69
N ARG A 147 -7.40 16.81 -6.56
CA ARG A 147 -6.78 17.77 -7.49
C ARG A 147 -6.13 18.95 -6.78
N GLN A 148 -6.64 19.35 -5.62
CA GLN A 148 -6.14 20.48 -4.85
C GLN A 148 -4.84 20.15 -4.10
N ILE A 149 -4.72 18.92 -3.60
CA ILE A 149 -3.53 18.45 -2.85
C ILE A 149 -2.33 18.29 -3.79
N ALA A 150 -2.54 17.83 -5.04
CA ALA A 150 -1.46 17.73 -6.03
C ALA A 150 -0.91 19.11 -6.47
N SER A 151 -1.68 20.18 -6.30
CA SER A 151 -1.29 21.56 -6.63
C SER A 151 -0.64 22.33 -5.49
N GLN A 152 -0.64 21.78 -4.27
CA GLN A 152 -0.12 22.43 -3.07
C GLN A 152 0.84 21.48 -2.34
N SER A 153 2.11 21.51 -2.73
CA SER A 153 3.21 21.13 -1.83
C SER A 153 4.10 22.34 -1.64
N PRO A 154 4.18 22.82 -0.40
CA PRO A 154 5.45 22.85 0.29
C PRO A 154 5.41 21.90 1.49
N ALA A 155 6.52 21.21 1.69
CA ALA A 155 6.78 20.45 2.91
C ALA A 155 6.57 21.31 4.16
N GLY A 156 5.95 20.76 5.21
CA GLY A 156 6.13 21.29 6.57
C GLY A 156 4.91 21.74 7.36
N GLN A 157 3.67 21.45 6.95
CA GLN A 157 2.53 21.59 7.87
C GLN A 157 1.82 20.25 7.99
N TRP A 158 1.16 20.01 9.12
CA TRP A 158 0.43 18.79 9.48
C TRP A 158 1.27 17.70 10.22
N MET A 159 2.13 18.13 11.14
CA MET A 159 2.42 17.39 12.38
C MET A 159 1.70 18.07 13.55
N ALA A 160 0.51 17.59 13.90
CA ALA A 160 -0.12 17.74 15.22
C ALA A 160 -1.24 16.69 15.35
N PRO A 161 -1.53 16.20 16.57
CA PRO A 161 -2.00 14.84 16.86
C PRO A 161 -3.34 14.43 16.26
#